data_AF-N8YG81-F1
#
_entry.id   AF-N8YG81-F1
#
_cell.length_a   1.000
_cell.length_b   1.000
_cell.length_c   1.000
_cell.angle_alpha   90.00
_cell.angle_beta   90.00
_cell.angle_gamma   90.00
#
_symmetry.space_group_name_H-M   'P 1'
#
loop_
_entity.id
_entity.type
_entity.pdbx_description
1 polymer ?
#
loop_
_entity_poly.entity_id
_entity_poly.type
_entity_poly.pdbx_seq_one_letter_code
_entity_poly.pdbx_strand_id
1 'polypeptide(L)'
;MKNIAVILGFGLIGLTTTANAQYPKTKAPGEICYYFNSQGLLGEWNEELLVSKKKLTDKQAAAYMQKNHGMSDIYDIEVLPEDECDAAVVSYSFEPGFLFYYKEPKPQKVKIKK
;
A
#
# COMPACT_ATOMS: atom_id res chain seq x y z
N MET A 1 -5.17 56.44 -10.95
CA MET A 1 -5.78 55.14 -10.62
C MET A 1 -4.83 54.05 -11.10
N LYS A 2 -4.34 53.20 -10.19
CA LYS A 2 -3.38 52.12 -10.48
C LYS A 2 -4.15 50.89 -10.95
N ASN A 3 -3.93 50.46 -12.20
CA ASN A 3 -4.47 49.19 -12.70
C ASN A 3 -3.57 48.05 -12.21
N ILE A 4 -4.07 47.29 -11.23
CA ILE A 4 -3.44 46.06 -10.75
C ILE A 4 -3.77 44.98 -11.76
N ALA A 5 -2.78 44.60 -12.58
CA ALA A 5 -2.86 43.40 -13.40
C ALA A 5 -2.70 42.17 -12.49
N VAL A 6 -3.78 41.42 -12.30
CA VAL A 6 -3.76 40.12 -11.62
C VAL A 6 -3.34 39.08 -12.66
N ILE A 7 -2.07 38.69 -12.61
CA ILE A 7 -1.59 37.50 -13.34
C ILE A 7 -2.13 36.30 -12.58
N LEU A 8 -3.27 35.76 -13.04
CA LEU A 8 -3.67 34.40 -12.72
C LEU A 8 -2.62 33.49 -13.34
N GLY A 9 -1.66 33.07 -12.52
CA GLY A 9 -0.73 32.02 -12.87
C GLY A 9 -1.51 30.74 -13.13
N PHE A 10 -2.00 30.59 -14.36
CA PHE A 10 -2.23 29.29 -14.97
C PHE A 10 -0.87 28.61 -15.04
N GLY A 11 -0.46 28.02 -13.92
CA GLY A 11 0.53 26.98 -13.92
C GLY A 11 -0.01 25.93 -14.87
N LEU A 12 0.61 25.82 -16.04
CA LEU A 12 0.58 24.62 -16.85
C LEU A 12 1.08 23.50 -15.93
N ILE A 13 0.15 22.88 -15.20
CA ILE A 13 0.38 21.59 -14.57
C ILE A 13 0.55 20.67 -15.76
N GLY A 14 1.81 20.42 -16.10
CA GLY A 14 2.18 19.50 -17.15
C GLY A 14 1.48 18.19 -16.87
N LEU A 15 0.46 17.89 -17.67
CA LEU A 15 -0.05 16.56 -17.88
C LEU A 15 1.03 15.76 -18.61
N THR A 16 2.15 15.52 -17.92
CA THR A 16 2.99 14.37 -18.24
C THR A 16 2.28 13.17 -17.65
N THR A 17 1.20 12.73 -18.28
CA THR A 17 0.77 11.34 -18.19
C THR A 17 1.85 10.52 -18.88
N THR A 18 2.98 10.31 -18.19
CA THR A 18 3.81 9.15 -18.45
C THR A 18 2.94 7.97 -18.06
N ALA A 19 2.19 7.46 -19.02
CA ALA A 19 1.77 6.08 -19.02
C ALA A 19 3.05 5.24 -19.07
N ASN A 20 3.73 5.14 -17.93
CA ASN A 20 4.61 4.01 -17.71
C ASN A 20 3.68 2.82 -17.89
N ALA A 21 3.89 2.05 -18.95
CA ALA A 21 3.38 0.68 -19.01
C ALA A 21 4.03 -0.04 -17.82
N GLN A 22 3.42 0.11 -16.66
CA GLN A 22 3.84 -0.55 -15.44
C GLN A 22 3.42 -1.99 -15.66
N TYR A 23 4.38 -2.78 -16.15
CA TYR A 23 4.21 -4.22 -16.24
C TYR A 23 3.67 -4.69 -14.87
N PRO A 24 2.58 -5.48 -14.85
CA PRO A 24 2.03 -5.94 -13.60
C PRO A 24 3.14 -6.64 -12.82
N LYS A 25 3.26 -6.32 -11.53
CA LYS A 25 4.17 -7.11 -10.71
C LYS A 25 3.59 -8.50 -10.64
N THR A 26 4.47 -9.48 -10.76
CA THR A 26 4.15 -10.86 -10.44
C THR A 26 4.67 -11.15 -9.05
N LYS A 27 3.99 -12.06 -8.37
CA LYS A 27 4.45 -12.61 -7.10
C LYS A 27 5.79 -13.32 -7.30
N ALA A 28 6.73 -13.12 -6.39
CA ALA A 28 7.97 -13.90 -6.35
C ALA A 28 7.75 -15.26 -5.64
N PRO A 29 8.55 -16.29 -5.96
CA PRO A 29 8.45 -17.59 -5.30
C PRO A 29 8.57 -17.47 -3.77
N GLY A 30 7.67 -18.16 -3.05
CA GLY A 30 7.65 -18.19 -1.59
C GLY A 30 7.09 -16.94 -0.91
N GLU A 31 6.50 -16.01 -1.67
CA GLU A 31 5.70 -14.94 -1.08
C GLU A 31 4.33 -15.46 -0.62
N ILE A 32 3.80 -14.82 0.42
CA ILE A 32 2.52 -15.09 1.04
C ILE A 32 1.72 -13.80 0.95
N CYS A 33 0.47 -13.90 0.49
CA CYS A 33 -0.45 -12.76 0.44
C CYS A 33 -1.38 -12.79 1.66
N TYR A 34 -1.49 -11.65 2.31
CA TYR A 34 -2.48 -11.37 3.35
C TYR A 34 -3.44 -10.35 2.77
N TYR A 35 -4.66 -10.77 2.52
CA TYR A 35 -5.74 -9.91 2.06
C TYR A 35 -6.45 -9.30 3.28
N PHE A 36 -6.72 -8.01 3.21
CA PHE A 36 -7.36 -7.24 4.25
C PHE A 36 -8.64 -6.64 3.71
N ASN A 37 -9.72 -6.82 4.47
CA ASN A 37 -10.93 -6.04 4.28
C ASN A 37 -11.04 -5.02 5.42
N SER A 38 -10.97 -3.74 5.07
CA SER A 38 -10.92 -2.63 6.01
C SER A 38 -12.00 -1.60 5.71
N GLN A 39 -12.40 -0.83 6.72
CA GLN A 39 -13.30 0.31 6.52
C GLN A 39 -12.53 1.62 6.64
N GLY A 40 -12.64 2.45 5.61
CA GLY A 40 -12.11 3.80 5.58
C GLY A 40 -12.89 4.77 6.47
N LEU A 41 -12.35 5.97 6.61
CA LEU A 41 -12.85 7.00 7.51
C LEU A 41 -14.26 7.49 7.18
N LEU A 42 -14.72 7.36 5.94
CA LEU A 42 -16.06 7.77 5.49
C LEU A 42 -17.02 6.59 5.33
N GLY A 43 -16.62 5.40 5.80
CA GLY A 43 -17.43 4.18 5.77
C GLY A 43 -17.28 3.36 4.49
N GLU A 44 -16.39 3.77 3.58
CA GLU A 44 -16.02 3.01 2.38
C GLU A 44 -15.28 1.71 2.73
N TRP A 45 -15.57 0.64 2.00
CA TRP A 45 -14.83 -0.61 2.12
C TRP A 45 -13.59 -0.55 1.26
N ASN A 46 -12.44 -0.90 1.84
CA ASN A 46 -11.16 -0.99 1.17
C ASN A 46 -10.65 -2.44 1.22
N GLU A 47 -10.20 -2.92 0.07
CA GLU A 47 -9.59 -4.22 -0.08
C GLU A 47 -8.10 -4.01 -0.32
N GLU A 48 -7.24 -4.47 0.59
CA GLU A 48 -5.80 -4.20 0.54
C GLU A 48 -5.01 -5.50 0.65
N LEU A 49 -3.88 -5.58 -0.05
CA LEU A 49 -3.05 -6.77 -0.13
C LEU A 49 -1.66 -6.50 0.44
N LEU A 50 -1.25 -7.27 1.46
CA LEU A 50 0.13 -7.31 1.94
C LEU A 50 0.83 -8.57 1.45
N VAL A 51 1.95 -8.40 0.76
CA VAL A 51 2.81 -9.48 0.29
C VAL A 51 4.03 -9.61 1.20
N SER A 52 4.34 -10.81 1.66
CA SER A 52 5.48 -11.08 2.55
C SER A 52 6.21 -12.37 2.19
N LYS A 53 7.55 -12.35 2.21
CA LYS A 53 8.38 -13.56 2.12
C LYS A 53 8.48 -14.33 3.44
N LYS A 54 7.99 -13.73 4.52
CA LYS A 54 8.00 -14.30 5.87
C LYS A 54 6.57 -14.62 6.27
N LYS A 55 6.38 -15.78 6.88
CA LYS A 55 5.11 -16.10 7.53
C LYS A 55 4.91 -15.18 8.74
N LEU A 56 3.96 -14.27 8.60
CA LEU A 56 3.45 -13.40 9.65
C LEU A 56 2.22 -14.07 10.31
N THR A 57 2.02 -13.75 11.58
CA THR A 57 0.71 -13.92 12.22
C THR A 57 -0.22 -12.78 11.78
N ASP A 58 -1.53 -12.98 11.84
CA ASP A 58 -2.52 -11.96 11.46
C ASP A 58 -2.32 -10.68 12.26
N LYS A 59 -2.00 -10.80 13.55
CA LYS A 59 -1.67 -9.65 14.42
C LYS A 59 -0.44 -8.88 13.95
N GLN A 60 0.59 -9.57 13.44
CA GLN A 60 1.79 -8.90 12.90
C GLN A 60 1.51 -8.22 11.57
N ALA A 61 0.73 -8.87 10.70
CA ALA A 61 0.34 -8.33 9.40
C ALA A 61 -0.54 -7.08 9.59
N ALA A 62 -1.56 -7.17 10.45
CA ALA A 62 -2.41 -6.05 10.86
C ALA A 62 -1.61 -4.88 11.42
N ALA A 63 -0.77 -5.14 12.44
CA ALA A 63 0.03 -4.09 13.07
C ALA A 63 0.98 -3.40 12.07
N TYR A 64 1.48 -4.13 11.08
CA TYR A 64 2.28 -3.55 10.00
C TYR A 64 1.44 -2.62 9.13
N MET A 65 0.27 -3.08 8.67
CA MET A 65 -0.64 -2.30 7.83
C MET A 65 -1.13 -1.03 8.52
N GLN A 66 -1.62 -1.14 9.76
CA GLN A 66 -2.07 0.01 10.55
C GLN A 66 -0.95 1.04 10.75
N LYS A 67 0.25 0.58 11.12
CA LYS A 67 1.38 1.48 11.42
C LYS A 67 1.96 2.18 10.18
N ASN A 68 2.05 1.48 9.06
CA ASN A 68 2.80 1.97 7.89
C ASN A 68 1.89 2.51 6.77
N HIS A 69 0.63 2.09 6.76
CA HIS A 69 -0.32 2.39 5.67
C HIS A 69 -1.60 3.06 6.17
N GLY A 70 -1.73 3.31 7.49
CA GLY A 70 -2.80 4.13 8.04
C GLY A 70 -4.17 3.47 8.04
N MET A 71 -4.21 2.15 7.88
CA MET A 71 -5.42 1.33 7.95
C MET A 71 -6.05 1.47 9.35
N SER A 72 -7.28 1.96 9.44
CA SER A 72 -7.96 2.26 10.69
C SER A 72 -8.58 1.02 11.32
N ASP A 73 -9.48 0.35 10.61
CA ASP A 73 -10.28 -0.76 11.13
C ASP A 73 -10.18 -1.97 10.21
N ILE A 74 -9.54 -3.04 10.71
CA ILE A 74 -9.43 -4.31 9.99
C ILE A 74 -10.56 -5.21 10.45
N TYR A 75 -11.44 -5.55 9.52
CA TYR A 75 -12.58 -6.43 9.79
C TYR A 75 -12.25 -7.88 9.53
N ASP A 76 -11.43 -8.12 8.50
CA ASP A 76 -11.02 -9.46 8.14
C ASP A 76 -9.60 -9.50 7.60
N ILE A 77 -8.94 -10.63 7.85
CA ILE A 77 -7.60 -10.95 7.35
C ILE A 77 -7.63 -12.37 6.84
N GLU A 78 -7.40 -12.52 5.54
CA GLU A 78 -7.33 -13.82 4.89
C GLU A 78 -5.93 -14.06 4.34
N VAL A 79 -5.39 -15.26 4.56
CA VAL A 79 -4.17 -15.70 3.89
C VAL A 79 -4.58 -16.38 2.60
N LEU A 80 -4.33 -15.71 1.46
CA LEU A 80 -4.77 -16.23 0.17
C LEU A 80 -3.98 -17.50 -0.21
N PRO A 81 -4.65 -18.49 -0.84
CA PRO A 81 -3.96 -19.60 -1.47
C PRO A 81 -3.05 -19.09 -2.61
N GLU A 82 -2.15 -19.97 -3.07
CA GLU A 82 -1.04 -19.56 -3.94
C GLU A 82 -1.51 -18.96 -5.28
N ASP A 83 -2.51 -19.58 -5.91
CA ASP A 83 -3.13 -19.17 -7.17
C ASP A 83 -3.91 -17.85 -7.04
N GLU A 84 -4.67 -17.68 -5.97
CA GLU A 84 -5.39 -16.41 -5.71
C GLU A 84 -4.43 -15.27 -5.38
N CYS A 85 -3.34 -15.57 -4.65
CA CYS A 85 -2.27 -14.61 -4.37
C CYS A 85 -1.59 -14.15 -5.66
N ASP A 86 -1.29 -15.07 -6.59
CA ASP A 86 -0.69 -14.74 -7.89
C ASP A 86 -1.60 -13.78 -8.69
N ALA A 87 -2.89 -14.11 -8.77
CA ALA A 87 -3.88 -13.28 -9.45
C ALA A 87 -4.04 -11.91 -8.77
N ALA A 88 -4.14 -11.87 -7.44
CA ALA A 88 -4.33 -10.64 -6.68
C ALA A 88 -3.14 -9.68 -6.83
N VAL A 89 -1.89 -10.18 -6.78
CA VAL A 89 -0.70 -9.33 -6.97
C VAL A 89 -0.69 -8.68 -8.35
N VAL A 90 -1.08 -9.42 -9.38
CA VAL A 90 -1.19 -8.89 -10.75
C VAL A 90 -2.27 -7.81 -10.82
N SER A 91 -3.47 -8.09 -10.33
CA SER A 91 -4.60 -7.15 -10.37
C SER A 91 -4.30 -5.87 -9.60
N TYR A 92 -3.78 -5.98 -8.38
CA TYR A 92 -3.54 -4.84 -7.49
C TYR A 92 -2.29 -4.04 -7.89
N SER A 93 -1.48 -4.54 -8.83
CA SER A 93 -0.33 -3.80 -9.37
C SER A 93 -0.72 -2.62 -10.25
N PHE A 94 -1.95 -2.63 -10.79
CA PHE A 94 -2.48 -1.57 -11.63
C PHE A 94 -3.09 -0.42 -10.81
N GLU A 95 -3.43 -0.67 -9.55
CA GLU A 95 -4.09 0.29 -8.67
C GLU A 95 -3.15 0.74 -7.54
N PRO A 96 -2.62 1.98 -7.60
CA PRO A 96 -1.73 2.47 -6.56
C PRO A 96 -2.49 2.63 -5.24
N GLY A 97 -1.91 2.12 -4.16
CA GLY A 97 -2.48 2.25 -2.81
C GLY A 97 -3.17 1.01 -2.26
N PHE A 98 -3.25 -0.09 -3.02
CA PHE A 98 -3.86 -1.33 -2.55
C PHE A 98 -2.86 -2.49 -2.40
N LEU A 99 -1.70 -2.44 -3.07
CA LEU A 99 -0.64 -3.45 -2.97
C LEU A 99 0.54 -2.98 -2.12
N PHE A 100 0.84 -3.72 -1.06
CA PHE A 100 1.91 -3.43 -0.12
C PHE A 100 2.86 -4.61 0.03
N TYR A 101 4.14 -4.32 0.28
CA TYR A 101 5.15 -5.34 0.52
C TYR A 101 5.71 -5.19 1.93
N TYR A 102 5.67 -6.27 2.69
CA TYR A 102 6.21 -6.33 4.04
C TYR A 102 7.72 -6.10 4.01
N LYS A 103 8.17 -5.14 4.82
CA LYS A 103 9.59 -4.87 5.07
C LYS A 103 9.89 -5.18 6.52
N GLU A 104 10.82 -6.10 6.74
CA GLU A 104 11.18 -6.47 8.10
C GLU A 104 11.73 -5.25 8.87
N PRO A 105 11.18 -4.94 10.05
CA PRO A 105 11.66 -3.84 10.87
C PRO A 105 13.14 -4.05 11.19
N LYS A 106 13.97 -3.04 10.89
CA LYS A 106 15.37 -3.09 11.29
C LYS A 106 15.43 -3.12 12.82
N PRO A 107 16.24 -4.01 13.43
CA PRO A 107 16.40 -4.04 14.88
C PRO A 107 16.87 -2.67 15.35
N GLN A 108 16.13 -2.05 16.26
CA GLN A 108 16.60 -0.84 16.93
C GLN A 108 17.81 -1.25 17.77
N LYS A 109 18.99 -0.69 17.44
CA LYS A 109 20.16 -0.81 18.31
C LYS A 109 19.80 -0.14 19.63
N VAL A 110 19.41 -0.94 20.62
CA VAL A 110 19.17 -0.47 21.98
C VAL A 110 20.50 0.12 22.44
N LYS A 111 20.57 1.45 22.53
CA LYS A 111 21.67 2.11 23.21
C LYS A 111 21.49 1.80 24.70
N ILE A 112 22.13 0.72 25.15
CA ILE A 112 22.30 0.46 26.57
C ILE A 112 23.12 1.64 27.09
N LYS A 113 22.47 2.58 27.79
CA LYS A 113 23.19 3.56 28.61
C LYS A 113 23.83 2.77 29.74
N LYS A 114 25.15 2.66 29.71
CA LYS A 114 25.95 2.30 30.88
C LYS A 114 25.89 3.40 31.92
#